data_AF-A0A1F5AFE1-F1
#
_entry.id   AF-A0A1F5AFE1-F1
#
_cell.length_a   1.000
_cell.length_b   1.000
_cell.length_c   1.000
_cell.angle_alpha   90.00
_cell.angle_beta   90.00
_cell.angle_gamma   90.00
#
_symmetry.space_group_name_H-M   'P 1'
#
loop_
_entity.id
_entity.type
_entity.pdbx_description
1 polymer ?
#
loop_
_entity_poly.entity_id
_entity_poly.type
_entity_poly.pdbx_seq_one_letter_code
_entity_poly.pdbx_strand_id
1 'polypeptide(L)'
;MEEKVIVQEKIVLPKPRKSPVLAFLLSFFLPFGAGPFYNGEVIKGFIYLIIFAGMVTMQQHGEAQPFAGIVLAAFYFFQIIDSVNTANRINRRALVGGEVEEEEAFLTPEAVTAGSIFWGVLLIALGGILLLGNFEVISYKTILDFWPVVVIVIGAKLIFDYVSKKD
;
A
#
# COMPACT_ATOMS: atom_id res chain seq x y z
N MET A 1 51.83 -11.50 21.63
CA MET A 1 51.29 -11.08 20.32
C MET A 1 49.79 -10.93 20.56
N GLU A 2 49.36 -9.69 20.72
CA GLU A 2 48.00 -9.30 21.08
C GLU A 2 47.07 -9.43 19.88
N GLU A 3 45.89 -10.01 20.07
CA GLU A 3 44.80 -9.86 19.12
C GLU A 3 43.57 -9.35 19.90
N LYS A 4 43.45 -8.03 19.97
CA LYS A 4 42.27 -7.37 20.51
C LYS A 4 41.17 -7.44 19.46
N VAL A 5 40.19 -8.31 19.70
CA VAL A 5 38.93 -8.35 18.94
C VAL A 5 38.17 -7.06 19.25
N ILE A 6 38.29 -6.08 18.35
CA ILE A 6 37.49 -4.86 18.40
C ILE A 6 36.12 -5.23 17.87
N VAL A 7 35.21 -5.57 18.77
CA VAL A 7 33.78 -5.63 18.48
C VAL A 7 33.37 -4.19 18.14
N GLN A 8 33.19 -3.91 16.86
CA GLN A 8 32.65 -2.63 16.42
C GLN A 8 31.20 -2.56 16.90
N GLU A 9 31.00 -1.91 18.04
CA GLU A 9 29.70 -1.51 18.55
C GLU A 9 29.11 -0.54 17.51
N LYS A 10 28.29 -1.08 16.60
CA LYS A 10 27.59 -0.29 15.59
C LYS A 10 26.68 0.65 16.38
N ILE A 11 27.10 1.89 16.54
CA ILE A 11 26.34 2.93 17.22
C ILE A 11 25.03 3.08 16.44
N VAL A 12 23.97 2.43 16.92
CA VAL A 12 22.62 2.57 16.36
C VAL A 12 22.19 3.98 16.71
N LEU A 13 22.46 4.93 15.81
CA LEU A 13 21.95 6.29 15.95
C LEU A 13 20.42 6.19 16.12
N PRO A 14 19.84 6.71 17.21
CA PRO A 14 18.41 6.66 17.40
C PRO A 14 17.75 7.37 16.22
N LYS A 15 16.99 6.63 15.42
CA LYS A 15 16.27 7.18 14.27
C LYS A 15 15.43 8.37 14.76
N PRO A 16 15.46 9.52 14.08
CA PRO A 16 14.80 10.73 14.57
C PRO A 16 13.31 10.46 14.81
N ARG A 17 12.83 10.87 15.99
CA ARG A 17 11.44 10.70 16.43
C ARG A 17 10.50 11.31 15.39
N LYS A 18 9.53 10.53 14.93
CA LYS A 18 8.45 11.02 14.06
C LYS A 18 7.42 11.76 14.91
N SER A 19 6.78 12.79 14.38
CA SER A 19 5.70 13.51 15.05
C SER A 19 4.35 12.90 14.68
N PRO A 20 3.61 12.26 15.62
CA PRO A 20 2.28 11.73 15.34
C PRO A 20 1.29 12.84 14.98
N VAL A 21 1.49 14.05 15.51
CA VAL A 21 0.69 15.22 15.17
C VAL A 21 0.90 15.60 13.71
N LEU A 22 2.12 15.52 13.18
CA LEU A 22 2.36 15.81 11.77
C LEU A 22 1.76 14.73 10.85
N ALA A 23 1.83 13.46 11.26
CA ALA A 23 1.17 12.35 10.54
C ALA A 23 -0.35 12.53 10.48
N PHE A 24 -0.96 13.00 11.58
CA PHE A 24 -2.37 13.39 11.63
C PHE A 24 -2.67 14.53 10.67
N LEU A 25 -1.97 15.66 10.78
CA LEU A 25 -2.23 16.85 9.98
C LEU A 25 -2.09 16.55 8.48
N LEU A 26 -1.06 15.82 8.08
CA LEU A 26 -0.87 15.43 6.69
C LEU A 26 -2.01 14.53 6.18
N SER A 27 -2.45 13.57 6.98
CA SER A 27 -3.56 12.67 6.57
C SER A 27 -4.92 13.35 6.58
N PHE A 28 -5.11 14.33 7.47
CA PHE A 28 -6.36 15.07 7.60
C PHE A 28 -6.53 16.11 6.48
N PHE A 29 -5.48 16.85 6.13
CA PHE A 29 -5.58 17.86 5.06
C PHE A 29 -5.46 17.26 3.66
N LEU A 30 -4.80 16.10 3.51
CA LEU A 30 -4.66 15.41 2.24
C LEU A 30 -5.51 14.14 2.27
N PRO A 31 -6.69 14.15 1.62
CA PRO A 31 -7.71 13.13 1.83
C PRO A 31 -7.39 11.75 1.24
N PHE A 32 -6.30 11.63 0.48
CA PHE A 32 -5.73 10.36 0.04
C PHE A 32 -4.78 9.72 1.06
N GLY A 33 -4.66 10.29 2.26
CA GLY A 33 -3.90 9.73 3.36
C GLY A 33 -2.42 9.95 3.16
N ALA A 34 -1.94 11.18 3.30
CA ALA A 34 -0.53 11.49 3.11
C ALA A 34 0.38 11.05 4.28
N GLY A 35 -0.19 10.63 5.42
CA GLY A 35 0.57 10.20 6.60
C GLY A 35 1.52 9.01 6.41
N PRO A 36 1.19 7.96 5.62
CA PRO A 36 2.13 6.88 5.31
C PRO A 36 3.40 7.38 4.61
N PHE A 37 3.29 8.37 3.71
CA PHE A 37 4.48 8.97 3.07
C PHE A 37 5.38 9.65 4.10
N TYR A 38 4.80 10.33 5.10
CA TYR A 38 5.57 10.90 6.21
C TYR A 38 6.25 9.84 7.08
N ASN A 39 5.54 8.74 7.33
CA ASN A 39 6.03 7.61 8.12
C ASN A 39 7.11 6.80 7.38
N GLY A 40 7.27 7.00 6.07
CA GLY A 40 8.20 6.26 5.21
C GLY A 40 7.60 4.99 4.60
N GLU A 41 6.29 4.77 4.76
CA GLU A 41 5.54 3.66 4.17
C GLU A 41 4.99 4.09 2.79
N VAL A 42 5.89 4.34 1.83
CA VAL A 42 5.53 4.88 0.50
C VAL A 42 4.52 4.01 -0.24
N ILE A 43 4.72 2.68 -0.19
CA ILE A 43 3.81 1.70 -0.82
C ILE A 43 2.39 1.83 -0.26
N LYS A 44 2.27 1.88 1.08
CA LYS A 44 0.98 2.04 1.75
C LYS A 44 0.30 3.35 1.35
N GLY A 45 1.06 4.44 1.22
CA GLY A 45 0.54 5.73 0.75
C GLY A 45 -0.08 5.66 -0.65
N PHE A 46 0.57 4.97 -1.59
CA PHE A 46 0.00 4.76 -2.93
C PHE A 46 -1.23 3.85 -2.92
N ILE A 47 -1.24 2.81 -2.08
CA ILE A 47 -2.42 1.94 -1.90
C ILE A 47 -3.61 2.77 -1.42
N TYR A 48 -3.42 3.63 -0.41
CA TYR A 48 -4.49 4.50 0.10
C TYR A 48 -4.98 5.47 -0.96
N LEU A 49 -4.08 6.04 -1.76
CA LEU A 49 -4.44 6.91 -2.88
C LEU A 49 -5.31 6.19 -3.92
N ILE A 50 -4.94 4.98 -4.34
CA ILE A 50 -5.70 4.21 -5.33
C ILE A 50 -7.07 3.83 -4.79
N ILE A 51 -7.15 3.34 -3.54
CA ILE A 51 -8.41 2.98 -2.90
C ILE A 51 -9.32 4.20 -2.78
N PHE A 52 -8.79 5.33 -2.29
CA PHE A 52 -9.53 6.57 -2.14
C PHE A 52 -10.06 7.08 -3.47
N ALA A 53 -9.22 7.13 -4.51
CA ALA A 53 -9.62 7.55 -5.85
C ALA A 53 -10.74 6.65 -6.40
N GLY A 54 -10.60 5.32 -6.27
CA GLY A 54 -11.63 4.37 -6.67
C GLY A 54 -12.96 4.60 -5.95
N MET A 55 -12.93 4.76 -4.63
CA MET A 55 -14.13 5.03 -3.84
C MET A 55 -14.81 6.36 -4.20
N VAL A 56 -14.03 7.41 -4.49
CA VAL A 56 -14.55 8.72 -4.94
C VAL A 56 -15.22 8.61 -6.31
N THR A 57 -14.59 7.93 -7.27
CA THR A 57 -15.15 7.73 -8.61
C THR A 57 -16.48 6.98 -8.57
N MET A 58 -16.63 6.02 -7.64
CA MET A 58 -17.88 5.28 -7.45
C MET A 58 -19.04 6.14 -6.92
N GLN A 59 -18.79 7.36 -6.41
CA GLN A 59 -19.84 8.20 -5.85
C GLN A 59 -20.81 8.75 -6.90
N GLN A 60 -20.35 8.95 -8.14
CA GLN A 60 -21.14 9.66 -9.16
C GLN A 60 -22.22 8.80 -9.84
N HIS A 61 -22.10 7.47 -9.82
CA HIS A 61 -22.96 6.57 -10.62
C HIS A 61 -23.38 5.29 -9.88
N GLY A 62 -23.27 5.25 -8.55
CA GLY A 62 -23.47 4.02 -7.78
C GLY A 62 -24.91 3.80 -7.28
N GLU A 63 -25.54 2.68 -7.66
CA GLU A 63 -26.76 2.17 -6.99
C GLU A 63 -26.51 1.82 -5.50
N ALA A 64 -25.24 1.68 -5.11
CA ALA A 64 -24.79 1.36 -3.76
C ALA A 64 -24.81 2.56 -2.78
N GLN A 65 -25.37 3.71 -3.18
CA GLN A 65 -25.58 4.83 -2.25
C GLN A 65 -26.77 4.53 -1.32
N PRO A 66 -26.69 4.87 -0.02
CA PRO A 66 -25.66 5.68 0.64
C PRO A 66 -24.46 4.89 1.19
N PHE A 67 -24.47 3.55 1.09
CA PHE A 67 -23.46 2.68 1.70
C PHE A 67 -22.04 3.01 1.22
N ALA A 68 -21.84 3.24 -0.08
CA ALA A 68 -20.55 3.60 -0.64
C ALA A 68 -19.98 4.92 -0.09
N GLY A 69 -20.83 5.90 0.22
CA GLY A 69 -20.41 7.14 0.88
C GLY A 69 -19.97 6.93 2.34
N ILE A 70 -20.67 6.05 3.07
CA ILE A 70 -20.32 5.68 4.45
C ILE A 70 -18.98 4.94 4.49
N VAL A 71 -18.74 4.03 3.55
CA VAL A 71 -17.46 3.30 3.42
C VAL A 71 -16.32 4.26 3.11
N LEU A 72 -16.52 5.22 2.20
CA LEU A 72 -15.54 6.26 1.92
C LEU A 72 -15.20 7.08 3.18
N ALA A 73 -16.22 7.51 3.93
CA ALA A 73 -16.01 8.24 5.17
C ALA A 73 -15.25 7.39 6.20
N ALA A 74 -15.63 6.13 6.38
CA ALA A 74 -14.94 5.20 7.27
C ALA A 74 -13.48 5.01 6.87
N PHE A 75 -13.20 4.84 5.58
CA PHE A 75 -11.85 4.71 5.04
C PHE A 75 -11.03 6.00 5.27
N TYR A 76 -11.63 7.16 5.07
CA TYR A 76 -11.00 8.46 5.32
C TYR A 76 -10.60 8.67 6.79
N PHE A 77 -11.43 8.27 7.75
CA PHE A 77 -11.06 8.34 9.17
C PHE A 77 -10.04 7.26 9.54
N PHE A 78 -10.17 6.06 8.98
CA PHE A 78 -9.24 4.96 9.19
C PHE A 78 -7.80 5.34 8.81
N GLN A 79 -7.57 5.91 7.62
CA GLN A 79 -6.21 6.28 7.17
C GLN A 79 -5.53 7.30 8.10
N ILE A 80 -6.30 8.19 8.72
CA ILE A 80 -5.78 9.20 9.67
C ILE A 80 -5.32 8.47 10.94
N ILE A 81 -6.17 7.60 11.49
CA ILE A 81 -5.87 6.82 12.70
C ILE A 81 -4.68 5.90 12.46
N ASP A 82 -4.65 5.19 11.32
CA ASP A 82 -3.53 4.32 10.93
C ASP A 82 -2.21 5.08 10.83
N SER A 83 -2.22 6.28 10.25
CA SER A 83 -1.03 7.11 10.11
C SER A 83 -0.48 7.57 11.47
N VAL A 84 -1.35 7.95 12.40
CA VAL A 84 -0.96 8.33 13.77
C VAL A 84 -0.46 7.11 14.55
N ASN A 85 -1.16 5.98 14.45
CA ASN A 85 -0.77 4.74 15.11
C ASN A 85 0.58 4.22 14.62
N THR A 86 0.82 4.32 13.30
CA THR A 86 2.10 3.97 12.69
C THR A 86 3.22 4.88 13.18
N ALA A 87 3.01 6.20 13.24
CA ALA A 87 4.00 7.13 13.81
C ALA A 87 4.32 6.80 15.28
N ASN A 88 3.29 6.50 16.08
CA ASN A 88 3.45 6.07 17.46
C ASN A 88 4.20 4.74 17.58
N ARG A 89 3.94 3.78 16.68
CA ARG A 89 4.63 2.49 16.62
C ARG A 89 6.11 2.66 16.29
N ILE A 90 6.44 3.50 15.30
CA ILE A 90 7.81 3.86 14.94
C ILE A 90 8.53 4.46 16.15
N ASN A 91 7.90 5.42 16.83
CA ASN A 91 8.48 6.05 18.02
C ASN A 91 8.69 5.06 19.17
N ARG A 92 7.72 4.19 19.47
CA ARG A 92 7.87 3.18 20.52
C ARG A 92 8.99 2.19 20.22
N ARG A 93 9.09 1.71 18.97
CA ARG A 93 10.17 0.80 18.54
C ARG A 93 11.54 1.47 18.64
N ALA A 94 11.63 2.76 18.28
CA ALA A 94 12.87 3.55 18.43
C ALA A 94 13.32 3.75 19.89
N LEU A 95 12.43 3.61 20.88
CA LEU A 95 12.76 3.70 22.32
C LEU A 95 13.25 2.38 22.92
N VAL A 96 12.79 1.24 22.38
CA VAL A 96 13.09 -0.10 22.91
C VAL A 96 14.36 -0.70 22.28
N GLY A 97 14.96 -0.01 21.29
CA GLY A 97 16.14 -0.51 20.57
C GLY A 97 15.84 -1.72 19.67
N GLY A 98 14.55 -1.97 19.37
CA GLY A 98 14.14 -3.08 18.51
C GLY A 98 14.65 -2.85 17.09
N GLU A 99 15.35 -3.85 16.56
CA GLU A 99 15.73 -3.90 15.16
C GLU A 99 14.48 -3.77 14.29
N VAL A 100 14.64 -3.09 13.16
CA VAL A 100 13.57 -2.93 12.18
C VAL A 100 13.38 -4.29 11.51
N GLU A 101 12.58 -5.16 12.11
CA GLU A 101 11.83 -6.10 11.31
C GLU A 101 10.83 -5.24 10.53
N GLU A 102 11.16 -5.06 9.25
CA GLU A 102 10.21 -4.66 8.21
C GLU A 102 9.09 -5.69 8.29
N GLU A 103 8.05 -5.37 9.09
CA GLU A 103 6.86 -6.19 9.26
C GLU A 103 6.46 -6.69 7.88
N GLU A 104 6.63 -8.00 7.70
CA GLU A 104 6.51 -8.69 6.43
C GLU A 104 5.27 -8.17 5.73
N ALA A 105 5.57 -7.41 4.69
CA ALA A 105 4.57 -6.92 3.80
C ALA A 105 3.76 -8.13 3.36
N PHE A 106 2.44 -7.98 3.40
CA PHE A 106 1.51 -8.80 2.62
C PHE A 106 1.89 -8.86 1.11
N LEU A 107 2.92 -8.12 0.68
CA LEU A 107 3.69 -8.28 -0.56
C LEU A 107 5.19 -8.00 -0.28
N THR A 108 6.02 -9.04 -0.14
CA THR A 108 7.45 -8.96 0.27
C THR A 108 8.29 -7.88 -0.44
N PRO A 109 9.30 -7.28 0.22
CA PRO A 109 10.16 -6.19 -0.30
C PRO A 109 10.90 -6.47 -1.62
N GLU A 110 11.09 -7.74 -1.97
CA GLU A 110 11.68 -8.20 -3.23
C GLU A 110 10.79 -7.85 -4.45
N ALA A 111 9.48 -7.72 -4.25
CA ALA A 111 8.53 -7.35 -5.31
C ALA A 111 8.49 -5.84 -5.61
N VAL A 112 9.07 -5.00 -4.73
CA VAL A 112 9.02 -3.54 -4.84
C VAL A 112 10.40 -2.90 -5.04
N THR A 113 11.47 -3.54 -4.58
CA THR A 113 12.86 -3.06 -4.80
C THR A 113 13.41 -3.42 -6.18
N ALA A 114 12.86 -4.42 -6.87
CA ALA A 114 12.92 -4.44 -8.32
C ALA A 114 12.04 -3.28 -8.82
N GLY A 115 12.65 -2.28 -9.47
CA GLY A 115 11.94 -1.23 -10.23
C GLY A 115 11.12 -1.87 -11.35
N SER A 116 10.03 -2.52 -10.97
CA SER A 116 9.38 -3.50 -11.78
C SER A 116 8.57 -2.74 -12.81
N ILE A 117 9.03 -2.78 -14.06
CA ILE A 117 8.30 -2.35 -15.27
C ILE A 117 6.82 -2.75 -15.18
N PHE A 118 6.53 -3.88 -14.53
CA PHE A 118 5.19 -4.32 -14.15
C PHE A 118 4.33 -3.22 -13.52
N TRP A 119 4.80 -2.52 -12.49
CA TRP A 119 4.02 -1.49 -11.81
C TRP A 119 3.77 -0.27 -12.71
N GLY A 120 4.75 0.09 -13.56
CA GLY A 120 4.56 1.12 -14.58
C GLY A 120 3.54 0.72 -15.65
N VAL A 121 3.64 -0.51 -16.17
CA VAL A 121 2.71 -1.07 -17.14
C VAL A 121 1.30 -1.20 -16.55
N LEU A 122 1.18 -1.61 -15.29
CA LEU A 122 -0.10 -1.72 -14.58
C LEU A 122 -0.75 -0.35 -14.43
N LEU A 123 0.01 0.68 -14.06
CA LEU A 123 -0.48 2.05 -13.97
C LEU A 123 -0.93 2.61 -15.32
N ILE A 124 -0.18 2.34 -16.39
CA ILE A 124 -0.53 2.74 -17.76
C ILE A 124 -1.82 2.03 -18.20
N ALA A 125 -1.93 0.73 -17.96
CA ALA A 125 -3.11 -0.04 -18.31
C ALA A 125 -4.34 0.43 -17.53
N LEU A 126 -4.21 0.65 -16.21
CA LEU A 126 -5.28 1.19 -15.37
C LEU A 126 -5.70 2.59 -15.82
N GLY A 127 -4.75 3.49 -16.08
CA GLY A 127 -5.05 4.84 -16.59
C GLY A 127 -5.75 4.81 -17.95
N GLY A 128 -5.33 3.93 -18.85
CA GLY A 128 -5.98 3.72 -20.14
C GLY A 128 -7.41 3.22 -20.00
N ILE A 129 -7.65 2.25 -19.11
CA ILE A 129 -8.99 1.74 -18.80
C ILE A 129 -9.89 2.84 -18.23
N LEU A 130 -9.37 3.67 -17.32
CA LEU A 130 -10.12 4.79 -16.74
C LEU A 130 -10.48 5.84 -17.79
N LEU A 131 -9.55 6.17 -18.70
CA LEU A 131 -9.84 7.07 -19.82
C LEU A 131 -10.91 6.50 -20.73
N LEU A 132 -10.81 5.22 -21.10
CA LEU A 132 -11.79 4.56 -21.96
C LEU A 132 -13.18 4.49 -21.32
N GLY A 133 -13.24 4.32 -20.00
CA GLY A 133 -14.48 4.41 -19.23
C GLY A 133 -15.04 5.84 -19.16
N ASN A 134 -14.18 6.87 -19.13
CA ASN A 134 -14.60 8.28 -19.16
C ASN A 134 -15.19 8.70 -20.52
N PHE A 135 -14.62 8.20 -21.62
CA PHE A 135 -15.15 8.41 -22.97
C PHE A 135 -16.34 7.50 -23.33
N GLU A 136 -16.88 6.76 -22.36
CA GLU A 136 -17.98 5.79 -22.54
C GLU A 136 -17.70 4.71 -23.60
N VAL A 137 -16.43 4.50 -23.99
CA VAL A 137 -16.03 3.49 -24.97
C VAL A 137 -16.19 2.09 -24.38
N ILE A 138 -16.02 1.95 -23.06
CA ILE A 138 -16.12 0.68 -22.35
C ILE A 138 -16.90 0.89 -21.05
N SER A 139 -17.84 -0.01 -20.73
CA SER A 139 -18.55 0.01 -19.45
C SER A 139 -17.71 -0.61 -18.33
N TYR A 140 -17.66 0.05 -17.16
CA TYR A 140 -17.04 -0.51 -15.96
C TYR A 140 -17.64 -1.86 -15.56
N LYS A 141 -18.95 -2.06 -15.80
CA LYS A 141 -19.61 -3.35 -15.55
C LYS A 141 -18.98 -4.45 -16.41
N THR A 142 -18.81 -4.19 -17.71
CA THR A 142 -18.19 -5.15 -18.63
C THR A 142 -16.78 -5.51 -18.16
N ILE A 143 -15.98 -4.56 -17.69
CA ILE A 143 -14.62 -4.84 -17.20
C ILE A 143 -14.64 -5.69 -15.92
N LEU A 144 -15.52 -5.34 -14.96
CA LEU A 144 -15.64 -6.06 -13.70
C LEU A 144 -16.16 -7.48 -13.89
N ASP A 145 -17.01 -7.75 -14.89
CA ASP A 145 -17.50 -9.09 -15.23
C ASP A 145 -16.35 -10.08 -15.59
N PHE A 146 -15.15 -9.59 -15.95
CA PHE A 146 -13.95 -10.42 -16.23
C PHE A 146 -13.10 -10.75 -14.99
N TRP A 147 -13.50 -10.35 -13.77
CA TRP A 147 -12.82 -10.76 -12.54
C TRP A 147 -12.53 -12.27 -12.41
N PRO A 148 -13.36 -13.21 -12.94
CA PRO A 148 -13.07 -14.64 -12.86
C PRO A 148 -11.81 -15.03 -13.63
N VAL A 149 -11.41 -14.27 -14.67
CA VAL A 149 -10.19 -14.53 -15.43
C VAL A 149 -8.95 -14.42 -14.55
N VAL A 150 -8.91 -13.45 -13.65
CA VAL A 150 -7.79 -13.29 -12.70
C VAL A 150 -7.69 -14.51 -11.78
N VAL A 151 -8.83 -15.00 -11.28
CA VAL A 151 -8.88 -16.20 -10.44
C VAL A 151 -8.42 -17.44 -11.21
N ILE A 152 -8.85 -17.59 -12.47
CA ILE A 152 -8.45 -18.70 -13.34
C ILE A 152 -6.93 -18.67 -13.58
N VAL A 153 -6.36 -17.51 -13.89
CA VAL A 153 -4.92 -17.35 -14.13
C VAL A 153 -4.12 -17.68 -12.86
N ILE A 154 -4.54 -17.17 -11.70
CA ILE A 154 -3.90 -17.48 -10.42
C ILE A 154 -3.97 -18.99 -10.13
N GLY A 155 -5.14 -19.60 -10.30
CA GLY A 155 -5.32 -21.05 -10.11
C GLY A 155 -4.44 -21.88 -11.04
N ALA A 156 -4.39 -21.53 -12.33
CA ALA A 156 -3.53 -22.19 -13.32
C ALA A 156 -2.05 -22.07 -12.95
N LYS A 157 -1.62 -20.89 -12.51
CA LYS A 157 -0.24 -20.63 -12.06
C LYS A 157 0.13 -21.47 -10.84
N LEU A 158 -0.75 -21.60 -9.86
CA LEU A 158 -0.53 -22.44 -8.68
C LEU A 158 -0.38 -23.93 -9.03
N ILE A 159 -1.19 -24.43 -9.97
CA ILE A 159 -1.08 -25.82 -10.46
C ILE A 159 0.25 -26.02 -11.18
N PHE A 160 0.63 -25.08 -12.04
CA PHE A 160 1.89 -25.15 -12.77
C PHE A 160 3.11 -25.14 -11.85
N ASP A 161 3.10 -24.27 -10.84
CA ASP A 161 4.15 -24.22 -9.81
C ASP A 161 4.21 -25.51 -8.98
N TYR A 162 3.05 -26.10 -8.65
CA TYR A 162 2.98 -27.36 -7.90
C TYR A 162 3.55 -28.54 -8.70
N VAL A 163 3.21 -28.63 -9.99
CA VAL A 163 3.71 -29.69 -10.87
C VAL A 163 5.21 -29.52 -11.13
N SER A 164 5.67 -28.30 -11.39
CA SER A 164 7.07 -28.00 -11.69
C SER A 164 8.03 -28.18 -10.50
N LYS A 165 7.50 -28.26 -9.27
CA LYS A 165 8.30 -28.48 -8.05
C LYS A 165 8.44 -29.97 -7.68
N LYS A 166 7.74 -30.84 -8.41
CA LYS A 166 7.71 -32.30 -8.18
C LYS A 166 8.66 -33.07 -9.12
N ASP A 167 9.13 -32.42 -10.18
CA ASP A 167 10.23 -32.87 -11.04
C ASP A 167 11.56 -32.21 -10.62
#